data_AF-A0A017S722-F1
#
_entry.id   AF-A0A017S722-F1
#
_cell.length_a   1.000
_cell.length_b   1.000
_cell.length_c   1.000
_cell.angle_alpha   90.00
_cell.angle_beta   90.00
_cell.angle_gamma   90.00
#
_symmetry.space_group_name_H-M   'P 1'
#
loop_
_entity.id
_entity.type
_entity.pdbx_description
1 polymer ?
#
loop_
_entity_poly.entity_id
_entity_poly.type
_entity_poly.pdbx_seq_one_letter_code
_entity_poly.pdbx_strand_id
1 'polypeptide(L)'
;MDHTHARALEALQSFIHLANSNSATSPRFIAKIINDATSNPQTYVFAELLETPAIQSLRSKETPEEYQGYLTLLEIFAWGAWKDYQSTPNLPELNQDQILKLRLLSLLSLAPTIKPLTYESLMDALSIPTPAELESLVTKAIYSSLMTARLSPASDPPTVNVTSVAPLRDVKPQSLLSMILILTEWESRCGSVISDIEAEIEKIKSNTAKRAAKENTRAELLNKAINSWPGEGDEGHPRRSGMREGRRLGPGGGGSSGNKREYSADDNDDDGYFENGSDDAGAAGSRMDIDEGIGSSRTAARQAKRLLGKKG
;
A
#
# COMPACT_ATOMS: atom_id res chain seq x y z
N MET A 1 -8.81 14.81 -15.00
CA MET A 1 -8.19 16.07 -14.55
C MET A 1 -9.11 16.68 -13.51
N ASP A 2 -8.63 16.82 -12.28
CA ASP A 2 -9.45 17.31 -11.18
C ASP A 2 -9.95 18.73 -11.46
N HIS A 3 -11.24 18.99 -11.23
CA HIS A 3 -11.88 20.30 -11.48
C HIS A 3 -11.15 21.47 -10.78
N THR A 4 -10.47 21.20 -9.66
CA THR A 4 -9.66 22.15 -8.90
C THR A 4 -8.43 22.61 -9.66
N HIS A 5 -7.75 21.69 -10.34
CA HIS A 5 -6.56 21.98 -11.15
C HIS A 5 -6.91 22.81 -12.38
N ALA A 6 -7.98 22.46 -13.08
CA ALA A 6 -8.45 23.26 -14.22
C ALA A 6 -8.77 24.70 -13.82
N ARG A 7 -9.46 24.89 -12.68
CA ARG A 7 -9.78 26.23 -12.16
C ARG A 7 -8.53 27.01 -11.74
N ALA A 8 -7.56 26.34 -11.13
CA ALA A 8 -6.31 26.98 -10.74
C ALA A 8 -5.51 27.46 -11.96
N LEU A 9 -5.46 26.67 -13.03
CA LEU A 9 -4.84 27.05 -14.29
C LEU A 9 -5.58 28.19 -14.99
N GLU A 10 -6.91 28.17 -15.02
CA GLU A 10 -7.71 29.24 -15.63
C GLU A 10 -7.50 30.58 -14.89
N ALA A 11 -7.45 30.54 -13.56
CA ALA A 11 -7.15 31.72 -12.76
C ALA A 11 -5.75 32.28 -13.07
N LEU A 12 -4.76 31.40 -13.20
CA LEU A 12 -3.37 31.74 -13.52
C LEU A 12 -3.24 32.33 -14.95
N GLN A 13 -3.97 31.79 -15.93
CA GLN A 13 -3.93 32.21 -17.32
C GLN A 13 -4.18 33.72 -17.50
N SER A 14 -5.09 34.30 -16.70
CA SER A 14 -5.34 35.74 -16.72
C SER A 14 -4.08 36.56 -16.35
N PHE A 15 -3.30 36.10 -15.36
CA PHE A 15 -2.07 36.75 -14.93
C PHE A 15 -0.92 36.56 -15.91
N ILE A 16 -0.81 35.39 -16.57
CA ILE A 16 0.16 35.19 -17.66
C ILE A 16 -0.14 36.16 -18.82
N HIS A 17 -1.41 36.32 -19.18
CA HIS A 17 -1.78 37.24 -20.25
C HIS A 17 -1.36 38.68 -19.91
N LEU A 18 -1.56 39.10 -18.66
CA LEU A 18 -1.09 40.40 -18.18
C LEU A 18 0.44 40.52 -18.19
N ALA A 19 1.16 39.47 -17.78
CA ALA A 19 2.62 39.42 -17.78
C ALA A 19 3.23 39.43 -19.19
N ASN A 20 2.53 38.91 -20.19
CA ASN A 20 2.95 38.91 -21.59
C ASN A 20 2.52 40.17 -22.35
N SER A 21 1.70 41.02 -21.75
CA SER A 21 1.29 42.29 -22.36
C SER A 21 2.46 43.28 -22.37
N ASN A 22 2.46 44.20 -23.35
CA ASN A 22 3.49 45.24 -23.50
C ASN A 22 3.61 46.19 -22.28
N SER A 23 2.69 46.11 -21.31
CA SER A 23 2.72 46.87 -20.05
C SER A 23 3.60 46.25 -18.97
N ALA A 24 4.03 44.99 -19.14
CA ALA A 24 4.86 44.27 -18.18
C ALA A 24 6.35 44.66 -18.17
N THR A 25 6.73 45.71 -18.90
CA THR A 25 8.11 46.23 -18.92
C THR A 25 8.48 46.97 -17.62
N SER A 26 7.49 47.38 -16.82
CA SER A 26 7.75 48.08 -15.54
C SER A 26 7.87 47.10 -14.36
N PRO A 27 8.97 47.14 -13.57
CA PRO A 27 9.13 46.31 -12.38
C PRO A 27 7.98 46.43 -11.36
N ARG A 28 7.38 47.62 -11.25
CA ARG A 28 6.22 47.88 -10.37
C ARG A 28 4.97 47.11 -10.80
N PHE A 29 4.73 47.05 -12.12
CA PHE A 29 3.57 46.33 -12.64
C PHE A 29 3.73 44.83 -12.45
N ILE A 30 4.96 44.30 -12.63
CA ILE A 30 5.27 42.89 -12.37
C ILE A 30 5.06 42.56 -10.88
N ALA A 31 5.56 43.39 -9.96
CA ALA A 31 5.34 43.18 -8.53
C ALA A 31 3.84 43.22 -8.16
N LYS A 32 3.06 44.08 -8.81
CA LYS A 32 1.59 44.07 -8.66
C LYS A 32 0.96 42.76 -9.15
N ILE A 33 1.37 42.26 -10.32
CA ILE A 33 0.90 40.96 -10.83
C ILE A 33 1.23 39.84 -9.83
N ILE A 34 2.45 39.83 -9.28
CA ILE A 34 2.86 38.83 -8.28
C ILE A 34 1.98 38.94 -7.02
N ASN A 35 1.73 40.15 -6.51
CA ASN A 35 0.85 40.36 -5.36
C ASN A 35 -0.58 39.91 -5.63
N ASP A 36 -1.13 40.26 -6.79
CA ASP A 36 -2.50 39.90 -7.17
C ASP A 36 -2.64 38.38 -7.36
N ALA A 37 -1.65 37.74 -8.00
CA ALA A 37 -1.62 36.28 -8.20
C ALA A 37 -1.46 35.52 -6.87
N THR A 38 -0.56 35.96 -6.00
CA THR A 38 -0.34 35.34 -4.68
C THR A 38 -1.51 35.59 -3.73
N SER A 39 -2.31 36.64 -3.92
CA SER A 39 -3.52 36.89 -3.13
C SER A 39 -4.76 36.13 -3.63
N ASN A 40 -4.82 35.74 -4.90
CA ASN A 40 -6.01 35.12 -5.48
C ASN A 40 -6.29 33.71 -4.90
N PRO A 41 -7.42 33.43 -4.24
CA PRO A 41 -7.67 32.17 -3.53
C PRO A 41 -7.75 30.93 -4.43
N GLN A 42 -7.85 31.06 -5.75
CA GLN A 42 -7.90 29.93 -6.68
C GLN A 42 -6.52 29.62 -7.30
N THR A 43 -5.53 30.49 -7.15
CA THR A 43 -4.19 30.32 -7.76
C THR A 43 -3.22 29.70 -6.75
N TYR A 44 -2.85 28.44 -6.99
CA TYR A 44 -1.90 27.66 -6.17
C TYR A 44 -0.66 27.20 -6.95
N VAL A 45 -0.74 27.22 -8.27
CA VAL A 45 0.34 26.93 -9.22
C VAL A 45 0.96 28.26 -9.62
N PHE A 46 2.28 28.34 -9.71
CA PHE A 46 3.03 29.55 -10.05
C PHE A 46 4.23 29.27 -10.98
N ALA A 47 4.54 28.02 -11.30
CA ALA A 47 5.68 27.67 -12.17
C ALA A 47 5.63 28.38 -13.53
N GLU A 48 4.49 28.32 -14.22
CA GLU A 48 4.29 28.97 -15.51
C GLU A 48 4.45 30.50 -15.44
N LEU A 49 4.00 31.10 -14.34
CA LEU A 49 4.17 32.52 -14.10
C LEU A 49 5.65 32.87 -13.87
N LEU A 50 6.35 32.04 -13.10
CA LEU A 50 7.78 32.19 -12.82
C LEU A 50 8.63 32.05 -14.09
N GLU A 51 8.27 31.17 -15.01
CA GLU A 51 9.00 30.96 -16.28
C GLU A 51 8.86 32.14 -17.27
N THR A 52 7.89 33.03 -17.06
CA THR A 52 7.69 34.17 -17.96
C THR A 52 8.92 35.10 -17.99
N PRO A 53 9.35 35.57 -19.17
CA PRO A 53 10.57 36.36 -19.30
C PRO A 53 10.46 37.72 -18.60
N ALA A 54 9.25 38.29 -18.53
CA ALA A 54 8.99 39.52 -17.79
C ALA A 54 9.31 39.37 -16.30
N ILE A 55 8.90 38.25 -15.68
CA ILE A 55 9.18 37.99 -14.26
C ILE A 55 10.66 37.66 -14.05
N GLN A 56 11.28 36.89 -14.95
CA GLN A 56 12.70 36.60 -14.89
C GLN A 56 13.60 37.84 -15.01
N SER A 57 13.12 38.91 -15.68
CA SER A 57 13.84 40.19 -15.75
C SER A 57 14.07 40.83 -14.37
N LEU A 58 13.23 40.53 -13.38
CA LEU A 58 13.40 40.99 -11.99
C LEU A 58 14.62 40.39 -11.29
N ARG A 59 15.24 39.33 -11.85
CA ARG A 59 16.50 38.79 -11.32
C ARG A 59 17.72 39.62 -11.74
N SER A 60 17.57 40.51 -12.72
CA SER A 60 18.69 41.32 -13.21
C SER A 60 19.13 42.36 -12.18
N LYS A 61 20.44 42.57 -12.08
CA LYS A 61 21.07 43.51 -11.12
C LYS A 61 20.68 44.99 -11.35
N GLU A 62 20.04 45.29 -12.47
CA GLU A 62 19.57 46.63 -12.83
C GLU A 62 18.23 46.98 -12.17
N THR A 63 17.52 45.99 -11.63
CA THR A 63 16.26 46.21 -10.92
C THR A 63 16.50 46.56 -9.45
N PRO A 64 15.74 47.51 -8.88
CA PRO A 64 15.86 47.86 -7.47
C PRO A 64 15.66 46.64 -6.57
N GLU A 65 16.44 46.54 -5.50
CA GLU A 65 16.45 45.38 -4.58
C GLU A 65 15.06 45.06 -4.01
N GLU A 66 14.21 46.07 -3.84
CA GLU A 66 12.80 45.92 -3.43
C GLU A 66 11.99 45.01 -4.35
N TYR A 67 12.26 45.02 -5.67
CA TYR A 67 11.53 44.21 -6.65
C TYR A 67 12.13 42.81 -6.82
N GLN A 68 13.42 42.64 -6.50
CA GLN A 68 14.07 41.33 -6.47
C GLN A 68 13.45 40.43 -5.39
N GLY A 69 13.07 41.03 -4.25
CA GLY A 69 12.37 40.34 -3.16
C GLY A 69 11.03 39.71 -3.58
N TYR A 70 10.31 40.29 -4.55
CA TYR A 70 9.06 39.72 -5.06
C TYR A 70 9.28 38.45 -5.88
N LEU A 71 10.42 38.33 -6.58
CA LEU A 71 10.75 37.12 -7.30
C LEU A 71 11.09 35.99 -6.32
N THR A 72 11.89 36.27 -5.29
CA THR A 72 12.18 35.29 -4.23
C THR A 72 10.92 34.91 -3.46
N LEU A 73 9.96 35.83 -3.32
CA LEU A 73 8.66 35.54 -2.75
C LEU A 73 7.87 34.57 -3.63
N LEU A 74 7.77 34.83 -4.93
CA LEU A 74 7.09 33.94 -5.87
C LEU A 74 7.73 32.55 -5.89
N GLU A 75 9.06 32.49 -5.78
CA GLU A 75 9.78 31.25 -5.55
C GLU A 75 9.30 30.56 -4.25
N ILE A 76 9.27 31.22 -3.10
CA ILE A 76 8.80 30.56 -1.87
C ILE A 76 7.36 30.03 -2.03
N PHE A 77 6.48 30.73 -2.75
CA PHE A 77 5.12 30.25 -3.03
C PHE A 77 5.06 29.03 -3.95
N ALA A 78 5.92 28.94 -4.96
CA ALA A 78 5.94 27.80 -5.87
C ALA A 78 6.45 26.51 -5.18
N TRP A 79 7.57 26.59 -4.45
CA TRP A 79 8.35 25.42 -4.06
C TRP A 79 8.81 25.44 -2.59
N GLY A 80 8.75 26.59 -1.90
CA GLY A 80 9.19 26.76 -0.50
C GLY A 80 8.11 26.53 0.57
N ALA A 81 8.48 26.74 1.83
CA ALA A 81 7.62 26.61 3.00
C ALA A 81 7.53 27.92 3.81
N TRP A 82 6.59 27.96 4.75
CA TRP A 82 6.39 29.09 5.66
C TRP A 82 7.65 29.45 6.45
N LYS A 83 8.44 28.44 6.85
CA LYS A 83 9.75 28.67 7.51
C LYS A 83 10.75 29.38 6.61
N ASP A 84 10.71 29.11 5.30
CA ASP A 84 11.64 29.71 4.35
C ASP A 84 11.38 31.21 4.23
N TYR A 85 10.09 31.61 4.20
CA TYR A 85 9.67 33.02 4.27
C TYR A 85 10.16 33.72 5.54
N GLN A 86 10.09 33.06 6.71
CA GLN A 86 10.58 33.65 7.96
C GLN A 86 12.12 33.77 8.00
N SER A 87 12.83 32.86 7.33
CA SER A 87 14.29 32.82 7.36
C SER A 87 14.96 33.79 6.39
N THR A 88 14.25 34.22 5.36
CA THR A 88 14.81 35.00 4.25
C THR A 88 14.61 36.50 4.50
N PRO A 89 15.70 37.28 4.66
CA PRO A 89 15.60 38.73 4.85
C PRO A 89 15.21 39.43 3.53
N ASN A 90 14.68 40.66 3.63
CA ASN A 90 14.35 41.55 2.50
C ASN A 90 13.16 41.11 1.64
N LEU A 91 12.21 40.36 2.20
CA LEU A 91 10.96 40.04 1.54
C LEU A 91 9.88 41.11 1.79
N PRO A 92 8.97 41.32 0.83
CA PRO A 92 7.83 42.21 1.03
C PRO A 92 6.87 41.66 2.11
N GLU A 93 6.19 42.58 2.78
CA GLU A 93 5.17 42.25 3.78
C GLU A 93 3.99 41.52 3.12
N LEU A 94 3.59 40.39 3.71
CA LEU A 94 2.49 39.57 3.20
C LEU A 94 1.14 40.08 3.71
N ASN A 95 0.15 40.08 2.82
CA ASN A 95 -1.25 40.25 3.18
C ASN A 95 -1.78 38.99 3.91
N GLN A 96 -2.85 39.14 4.69
CA GLN A 96 -3.45 38.05 5.45
C GLN A 96 -3.86 36.86 4.56
N ASP A 97 -4.37 37.12 3.36
CA ASP A 97 -4.76 36.08 2.40
C ASP A 97 -3.53 35.32 1.86
N GLN A 98 -2.42 36.03 1.65
CA GLN A 98 -1.16 35.42 1.21
C GLN A 98 -0.53 34.58 2.32
N ILE A 99 -0.60 35.04 3.58
CA ILE A 99 -0.15 34.27 4.75
C ILE A 99 -0.95 32.96 4.87
N LEU A 100 -2.27 33.05 4.79
CA LEU A 100 -3.13 31.86 4.83
C LEU A 100 -2.80 30.90 3.68
N LYS A 101 -2.60 31.41 2.47
CA LYS A 101 -2.22 30.58 1.31
C LYS A 101 -0.87 29.92 1.50
N LEU A 102 0.16 30.64 1.96
CA LEU A 102 1.48 30.07 2.16
C LEU A 102 1.47 28.99 3.25
N ARG A 103 0.66 29.16 4.30
CA ARG A 103 0.41 28.12 5.31
C ARG A 103 -0.29 26.90 4.71
N LEU A 104 -1.31 27.09 3.86
CA LEU A 104 -1.99 25.99 3.16
C LEU A 104 -1.01 25.21 2.25
N LEU A 105 -0.22 25.92 1.44
CA LEU A 105 0.80 25.32 0.58
C LEU A 105 1.87 24.57 1.38
N SER A 106 2.30 25.14 2.51
CA SER A 106 3.24 24.49 3.43
C SER A 106 2.66 23.21 4.03
N LEU A 107 1.37 23.22 4.37
CA LEU A 107 0.68 22.02 4.85
C LEU A 107 0.66 20.94 3.77
N LEU A 108 0.41 21.31 2.51
CA LEU A 108 0.45 20.39 1.36
C LEU A 108 1.85 19.77 1.15
N SER A 109 2.95 20.49 1.40
CA SER A 109 4.31 19.88 1.34
C SER A 109 4.62 18.93 2.48
N LEU A 110 3.99 19.09 3.64
CA LEU A 110 4.23 18.23 4.80
C LEU A 110 3.43 16.92 4.70
N ALA A 111 2.27 16.97 4.03
CA ALA A 111 1.39 15.83 3.79
C ALA A 111 2.03 14.56 3.18
N PRO A 112 2.91 14.62 2.16
CA PRO A 112 3.51 13.42 1.56
C PRO A 112 4.61 12.76 2.42
N THR A 113 4.85 13.23 3.65
CA THR A 113 5.90 12.65 4.50
C THR A 113 5.44 11.33 5.15
N ILE A 114 6.36 10.37 5.29
CA ILE A 114 6.10 9.02 5.81
C ILE A 114 5.72 9.01 7.31
N LYS A 115 5.92 10.14 8.01
CA LYS A 115 5.70 10.24 9.46
C LYS A 115 4.25 10.61 9.78
N PRO A 116 3.69 10.13 10.90
CA PRO A 116 2.40 10.63 11.38
C PRO A 116 2.51 12.13 11.64
N LEU A 117 1.61 12.90 11.01
CA LEU A 117 1.57 14.36 11.20
C LEU A 117 0.95 14.67 12.57
N THR A 118 1.80 14.90 13.56
CA THR A 118 1.38 15.34 14.88
C THR A 118 1.02 16.82 14.86
N TYR A 119 0.11 17.24 15.74
CA TYR A 119 -0.26 18.66 15.86
C TYR A 119 0.97 19.51 16.22
N GLU A 120 1.84 19.04 17.12
CA GLU A 120 3.07 19.75 17.50
C GLU A 120 3.96 20.02 16.28
N SER A 121 4.23 19.00 15.46
CA SER A 121 5.06 19.16 14.26
C SER A 121 4.44 20.12 13.25
N LEU A 122 3.11 20.13 13.12
CA LEU A 122 2.40 21.05 12.21
C LEU A 122 2.38 22.47 12.76
N MET A 123 2.15 22.64 14.06
CA MET A 123 2.14 23.93 14.75
C MET A 123 3.52 24.60 14.68
N ASP A 124 4.59 23.83 14.93
CA ASP A 124 5.97 24.30 14.79
C ASP A 124 6.32 24.63 13.35
N ALA A 125 5.80 23.86 12.38
CA ALA A 125 6.08 24.08 10.98
C ALA A 125 5.40 25.32 10.39
N LEU A 126 4.17 25.60 10.85
CA LEU A 126 3.32 26.67 10.34
C LEU A 126 3.34 27.92 11.25
N SER A 127 4.07 27.86 12.38
CA SER A 127 4.08 28.86 13.44
C SER A 127 2.67 29.23 13.92
N ILE A 128 1.84 28.21 14.18
CA ILE A 128 0.46 28.39 14.65
C ILE A 128 0.43 28.20 16.17
N PRO A 129 -0.05 29.18 16.96
CA PRO A 129 -0.02 29.11 18.41
C PRO A 129 -1.11 28.20 18.99
N THR A 130 -2.26 28.07 18.32
CA THR A 130 -3.43 27.35 18.87
C THR A 130 -3.83 26.15 18.01
N PRO A 131 -4.22 25.01 18.63
CA PRO A 131 -4.67 23.84 17.88
C PRO A 131 -5.98 24.10 17.11
N ALA A 132 -6.84 25.00 17.61
CA ALA A 132 -8.07 25.39 16.93
C ALA A 132 -7.82 26.11 15.60
N GLU A 133 -6.78 26.94 15.52
CA GLU A 133 -6.37 27.56 14.25
C GLU A 133 -5.84 26.55 13.25
N LEU A 134 -5.10 25.54 13.71
CA LEU A 134 -4.63 24.44 12.85
C LEU A 134 -5.82 23.65 12.28
N GLU A 135 -6.79 23.31 13.12
CA GLU A 135 -8.01 22.62 12.68
C GLU A 135 -8.79 23.46 11.66
N SER A 136 -8.97 24.76 11.93
CA SER A 136 -9.61 25.68 10.97
C SER A 136 -8.87 25.72 9.63
N LEU A 137 -7.53 25.72 9.64
CA LEU A 137 -6.70 25.71 8.44
C LEU A 137 -6.86 24.40 7.64
N VAL A 138 -6.82 23.25 8.32
CA VAL A 138 -7.02 21.93 7.69
C VAL A 138 -8.43 21.82 7.12
N THR A 139 -9.43 22.27 7.87
CA THR A 139 -10.82 22.32 7.41
C THR A 139 -10.97 23.21 6.18
N LYS A 140 -10.34 24.39 6.15
CA LYS A 140 -10.29 25.22 4.94
C LYS A 140 -9.65 24.49 3.77
N ALA A 141 -8.52 23.82 3.98
CA ALA A 141 -7.83 23.04 2.94
C ALA A 141 -8.73 21.95 2.33
N ILE A 142 -9.49 21.25 3.18
CA ILE A 142 -10.48 20.24 2.77
C ILE A 142 -11.61 20.88 1.97
N TYR A 143 -12.18 22.01 2.42
CA TYR A 143 -13.26 22.70 1.71
C TYR A 143 -12.82 23.28 0.37
N SER A 144 -11.56 23.70 0.24
CA SER A 144 -10.96 24.10 -1.04
C SER A 144 -10.54 22.92 -1.92
N SER A 145 -10.82 21.67 -1.49
CA SER A 145 -10.44 20.45 -2.19
C SER A 145 -8.93 20.36 -2.50
N LEU A 146 -8.10 20.92 -1.61
CA LEU A 146 -6.64 20.87 -1.70
C LEU A 146 -6.09 19.56 -1.11
N MET A 147 -6.79 18.98 -0.14
CA MET A 147 -6.43 17.70 0.46
C MET A 147 -7.66 16.98 1.00
N THR A 148 -7.54 15.66 1.08
CA THR A 148 -8.46 14.80 1.79
C THR A 148 -7.76 14.32 3.05
N ALA A 149 -8.19 14.82 4.21
CA ALA A 149 -7.59 14.49 5.50
C ALA A 149 -8.66 14.25 6.56
N ARG A 150 -8.30 13.46 7.57
CA ARG A 150 -9.11 13.22 8.77
C ARG A 150 -8.35 13.70 10.00
N LEU A 151 -8.95 14.64 10.70
CA LEU A 151 -8.47 15.13 11.99
C LEU A 151 -8.77 14.07 13.06
N SER A 152 -7.78 13.75 13.90
CA SER A 152 -7.91 12.87 15.06
C SER A 152 -7.45 13.61 16.33
N PRO A 153 -8.24 14.55 16.88
CA PRO A 153 -7.86 15.29 18.09
C PRO A 153 -7.81 14.42 19.35
N ALA A 154 -8.50 13.27 19.32
CA ALA A 154 -8.60 12.34 20.45
C ALA A 154 -7.49 11.27 20.46
N SER A 155 -6.61 11.23 19.46
CA SER A 155 -5.43 10.35 19.51
C SER A 155 -4.37 10.94 20.43
N ASP A 156 -3.54 10.07 21.02
CA ASP A 156 -2.39 10.46 21.84
C ASP A 156 -1.10 9.98 21.15
N PRO A 157 -0.29 10.86 20.52
CA PRO A 157 -0.51 12.30 20.35
C PRO A 157 -1.61 12.62 19.30
N PRO A 158 -2.17 13.84 19.29
CA PRO A 158 -3.17 14.26 18.31
C PRO A 158 -2.56 14.31 16.91
N THR A 159 -3.20 13.64 15.94
CA THR A 159 -2.68 13.49 14.58
C THR A 159 -3.67 13.92 13.49
N VAL A 160 -3.10 14.27 12.33
CA VAL A 160 -3.84 14.52 11.09
C VAL A 160 -3.48 13.42 10.09
N ASN A 161 -4.46 12.60 9.72
CA ASN A 161 -4.26 11.55 8.75
C ASN A 161 -4.63 12.08 7.36
N VAL A 162 -3.64 12.28 6.50
CA VAL A 162 -3.86 12.74 5.12
C VAL A 162 -3.96 11.53 4.20
N THR A 163 -5.08 11.40 3.51
CA THR A 163 -5.35 10.31 2.56
C THR A 163 -4.88 10.67 1.15
N SER A 164 -5.09 11.92 0.73
CA SER A 164 -4.71 12.38 -0.60
C SER A 164 -4.45 13.88 -0.58
N VAL A 165 -3.58 14.33 -1.49
CA VAL A 165 -3.17 15.71 -1.66
C VAL A 165 -3.41 16.08 -3.13
N ALA A 166 -4.07 17.21 -3.37
CA ALA A 166 -4.27 17.69 -4.72
C ALA A 166 -2.91 18.10 -5.33
N PRO A 167 -2.62 17.75 -6.60
CA PRO A 167 -1.37 18.08 -7.28
C PRO A 167 -1.39 19.54 -7.76
N LEU A 168 -1.53 20.47 -6.81
CA LEU A 168 -1.67 21.91 -7.07
C LEU A 168 -0.44 22.72 -6.66
N ARG A 169 0.58 22.03 -6.14
CA ARG A 169 1.86 22.63 -5.78
C ARG A 169 2.88 22.40 -6.87
N ASP A 170 3.69 23.42 -7.16
CA ASP A 170 4.73 23.32 -8.18
C ASP A 170 5.85 22.38 -7.76
N VAL A 171 6.43 21.73 -8.77
CA VAL A 171 7.56 20.83 -8.60
C VAL A 171 8.85 21.58 -8.91
N LYS A 172 9.82 21.47 -8.01
CA LYS A 172 11.18 21.97 -8.25
C LYS A 172 11.78 21.23 -9.45
N PRO A 173 12.36 21.91 -10.45
CA PRO A 173 12.98 21.22 -11.59
C PRO A 173 14.05 20.19 -11.17
N GLN A 174 14.77 20.47 -10.09
CA GLN A 174 15.81 19.57 -9.54
C GLN A 174 15.24 18.31 -8.86
N SER A 175 13.98 18.31 -8.42
CA SER A 175 13.37 17.11 -7.78
C SER A 175 12.90 16.06 -8.78
N LEU A 176 12.91 16.37 -10.08
CA LEU A 176 12.51 15.42 -11.12
C LEU A 176 13.40 14.17 -11.12
N LEU A 177 14.71 14.35 -11.00
CA LEU A 177 15.65 13.22 -10.94
C LEU A 177 15.40 12.33 -9.71
N SER A 178 15.16 12.93 -8.54
CA SER A 178 14.82 12.15 -7.34
C SER A 178 13.51 11.38 -7.50
N MET A 179 12.50 11.95 -8.16
CA MET A 179 11.24 11.23 -8.43
C MET A 179 11.46 10.04 -9.36
N ILE A 180 12.25 10.22 -10.43
CA ILE A 180 12.61 9.10 -11.33
C ILE A 180 13.31 7.99 -10.53
N LEU A 181 14.30 8.33 -9.71
CA LEU A 181 15.03 7.34 -8.92
C LEU A 181 14.10 6.55 -7.99
N ILE A 182 13.21 7.22 -7.25
CA ILE A 182 12.25 6.56 -6.35
C ILE A 182 11.31 5.64 -7.13
N LEU A 183 10.81 6.08 -8.29
CA LEU A 183 9.93 5.27 -9.13
C LEU A 183 10.64 4.04 -9.70
N THR A 184 11.90 4.19 -10.15
CA THR A 184 12.69 3.06 -10.64
C THR A 184 13.05 2.06 -9.53
N GLU A 185 13.31 2.54 -8.31
CA GLU A 185 13.53 1.68 -7.15
C GLU A 185 12.23 0.92 -6.80
N TRP A 186 11.09 1.59 -6.85
CA TRP A 186 9.79 0.96 -6.61
C TRP A 186 9.45 -0.09 -7.68
N GLU A 187 9.69 0.22 -8.96
CA GLU A 187 9.55 -0.74 -10.06
C GLU A 187 10.44 -1.97 -9.85
N SER A 188 11.71 -1.77 -9.50
CA SER A 188 12.64 -2.85 -9.21
C SER A 188 12.18 -3.73 -8.05
N ARG A 189 11.66 -3.12 -6.97
CA ARG A 189 11.08 -3.86 -5.83
C ARG A 189 9.85 -4.67 -6.24
N CYS A 190 8.94 -4.09 -7.03
CA CYS A 190 7.78 -4.80 -7.57
C CYS A 190 8.22 -5.97 -8.46
N GLY A 191 9.24 -5.78 -9.30
CA GLY A 191 9.83 -6.82 -10.12
C GLY A 191 10.39 -7.97 -9.29
N SER A 192 11.16 -7.68 -8.23
CA SER A 192 11.68 -8.70 -7.30
C SER A 192 10.55 -9.49 -6.64
N VAL A 193 9.50 -8.82 -6.16
CA VAL A 193 8.36 -9.49 -5.51
C VAL A 193 7.63 -10.40 -6.50
N ILE A 194 7.47 -9.99 -7.75
CA ILE A 194 6.86 -10.82 -8.80
C ILE A 194 7.73 -12.06 -9.06
N SER A 195 9.03 -11.89 -9.24
CA SER A 195 9.96 -13.02 -9.45
C SER A 195 9.98 -13.99 -8.26
N ASP A 196 9.92 -13.48 -7.03
CA ASP A 196 9.85 -14.31 -5.82
C ASP A 196 8.56 -15.14 -5.77
N ILE A 197 7.42 -14.54 -6.15
CA ILE A 197 6.13 -15.23 -6.24
C ILE A 197 6.16 -16.31 -7.34
N GLU A 198 6.72 -15.99 -8.51
CA GLU A 198 6.87 -16.95 -9.61
C GLU A 198 7.74 -18.15 -9.21
N ALA A 199 8.84 -17.90 -8.50
CA ALA A 199 9.72 -18.96 -7.99
C ALA A 199 9.01 -19.86 -6.96
N GLU A 200 8.22 -19.27 -6.04
CA GLU A 200 7.47 -20.08 -5.06
C GLU A 200 6.35 -20.89 -5.74
N ILE A 201 5.71 -20.36 -6.78
CA ILE A 201 4.74 -21.12 -7.60
C ILE A 201 5.42 -22.31 -8.28
N GLU A 202 6.61 -22.14 -8.86
CA GLU A 202 7.35 -23.22 -9.51
C GLU A 202 7.81 -24.28 -8.50
N LYS A 203 8.25 -23.85 -7.32
CA LYS A 203 8.59 -24.76 -6.21
C LYS A 203 7.37 -25.56 -5.74
N ILE A 204 6.19 -24.94 -5.63
CA ILE A 204 4.95 -25.64 -5.29
C ILE A 204 4.62 -26.66 -6.39
N LYS A 205 4.64 -26.26 -7.67
CA LYS A 205 4.38 -27.16 -8.82
C LYS A 205 5.35 -28.34 -8.87
N SER A 206 6.63 -28.11 -8.63
CA SER A 206 7.63 -29.19 -8.62
C SER A 206 7.45 -30.12 -7.41
N ASN A 207 7.07 -29.58 -6.25
CA ASN A 207 6.77 -30.37 -5.07
C ASN A 207 5.50 -31.21 -5.23
N THR A 208 4.44 -30.67 -5.84
CA THR A 208 3.22 -31.44 -6.14
C THR A 208 3.50 -32.53 -7.16
N ALA A 209 4.26 -32.24 -8.23
CA ALA A 209 4.69 -33.25 -9.19
C ALA A 209 5.52 -34.36 -8.54
N LYS A 210 6.46 -34.02 -7.65
CA LYS A 210 7.24 -35.01 -6.88
C LYS A 210 6.36 -35.86 -5.97
N ARG A 211 5.35 -35.28 -5.32
CA ARG A 211 4.38 -36.02 -4.48
C ARG A 211 3.54 -36.97 -5.33
N ALA A 212 2.96 -36.49 -6.42
CA ALA A 212 2.19 -37.32 -7.35
C ALA A 212 3.02 -38.48 -7.94
N ALA A 213 4.30 -38.25 -8.27
CA ALA A 213 5.18 -39.32 -8.74
C ALA A 213 5.48 -40.36 -7.65
N LYS A 214 5.69 -39.93 -6.40
CA LYS A 214 5.86 -40.84 -5.25
C LYS A 214 4.59 -41.64 -4.96
N GLU A 215 3.42 -41.01 -5.04
CA GLU A 215 2.13 -41.68 -4.88
C GLU A 215 1.89 -42.70 -6.00
N ASN A 216 2.15 -42.35 -7.25
CA ASN A 216 2.03 -43.28 -8.38
C ASN A 216 2.97 -44.47 -8.26
N THR A 217 4.25 -44.25 -7.92
CA THR A 217 5.20 -45.34 -7.71
C THR A 217 4.80 -46.24 -6.53
N ARG A 218 4.30 -45.66 -5.43
CA ARG A 218 3.73 -46.42 -4.31
C ARG A 218 2.50 -47.23 -4.72
N ALA A 219 1.58 -46.63 -5.48
CA ALA A 219 0.39 -47.30 -5.99
C ALA A 219 0.74 -48.44 -6.96
N GLU A 220 1.73 -48.26 -7.83
CA GLU A 220 2.24 -49.30 -8.71
C GLU A 220 2.86 -50.46 -7.94
N LEU A 221 3.66 -50.18 -6.91
CA LEU A 221 4.23 -51.22 -6.04
C LEU A 221 3.13 -51.97 -5.28
N LEU A 222 2.13 -51.26 -4.75
CA LEU A 222 0.98 -51.86 -4.08
C LEU A 222 0.15 -52.73 -5.03
N ASN A 223 -0.15 -52.24 -6.24
CA ASN A 223 -0.86 -53.01 -7.27
C ASN A 223 -0.09 -54.27 -7.69
N LYS A 224 1.24 -54.18 -7.84
CA LYS A 224 2.09 -55.35 -8.11
C LYS A 224 2.05 -56.35 -6.95
N ALA A 225 2.11 -55.88 -5.70
CA ALA A 225 2.04 -56.73 -4.51
C ALA A 225 0.69 -57.47 -4.43
N ILE A 226 -0.43 -56.78 -4.65
CA ILE A 226 -1.78 -57.36 -4.68
C ILE A 226 -1.91 -58.41 -5.80
N ASN A 227 -1.43 -58.12 -7.01
CA ASN A 227 -1.49 -59.06 -8.13
C ASN A 227 -0.54 -60.26 -7.97
N SER A 228 0.54 -60.11 -7.20
CA SER A 228 1.48 -61.20 -6.90
C SER A 228 1.04 -62.11 -5.77
N TRP A 229 -0.07 -61.81 -5.08
CA TRP A 229 -0.64 -62.64 -4.03
C TRP A 229 -1.40 -63.82 -4.69
N PRO A 230 -0.87 -65.05 -4.66
CA PRO A 230 -1.58 -66.20 -5.21
C PRO A 230 -2.65 -66.59 -4.19
N GLY A 231 -3.89 -66.74 -4.64
CA GLY A 231 -4.93 -67.38 -3.85
C GLY A 231 -4.59 -68.85 -3.62
N GLU A 232 -4.06 -69.20 -2.45
CA GLU A 232 -4.40 -70.48 -1.81
C GLU A 232 -5.85 -70.31 -1.30
N GLY A 233 -6.90 -71.01 -1.73
CA GLY A 233 -7.09 -72.25 -2.47
C GLY A 233 -8.19 -73.01 -1.72
N ASP A 234 -9.42 -73.08 -2.25
CA ASP A 234 -10.48 -73.92 -1.66
C ASP A 234 -11.23 -74.69 -2.76
N GLU A 235 -10.73 -75.90 -3.06
CA GLU A 235 -11.57 -77.02 -3.47
C GLU A 235 -11.10 -78.27 -2.70
N GLY A 236 -12.05 -78.91 -2.02
CA GLY A 236 -11.80 -79.86 -0.93
C GLY A 236 -11.32 -81.26 -1.33
N HIS A 237 -10.78 -81.98 -0.33
CA HIS A 237 -11.15 -83.35 0.06
C HIS A 237 -10.30 -83.83 1.27
N PRO A 238 -10.82 -84.75 2.13
CA PRO A 238 -10.29 -84.96 3.47
C PRO A 238 -9.31 -86.14 3.63
N ARG A 239 -8.40 -85.97 4.61
CA ARG A 239 -7.74 -86.95 5.50
C ARG A 239 -7.40 -88.35 4.98
N ARG A 240 -6.10 -88.68 5.05
CA ARG A 240 -5.69 -90.02 5.51
C ARG A 240 -4.32 -90.05 6.20
N SER A 241 -4.38 -90.51 7.45
CA SER A 241 -3.27 -90.95 8.30
C SER A 241 -2.44 -92.05 7.63
N GLY A 242 -1.13 -92.03 7.82
CA GLY A 242 -0.21 -92.98 7.21
C GLY A 242 1.18 -92.96 7.82
N MET A 243 1.27 -93.30 9.10
CA MET A 243 2.49 -93.74 9.79
C MET A 243 3.29 -94.74 8.93
N ARG A 244 4.56 -94.44 8.62
CA ARG A 244 5.55 -95.51 8.38
C ARG A 244 6.97 -95.07 8.75
N GLU A 245 7.38 -95.63 9.88
CA GLU A 245 8.70 -95.65 10.47
C GLU A 245 9.70 -96.42 9.58
N GLY A 246 10.93 -95.92 9.51
CA GLY A 246 12.03 -96.52 8.75
C GLY A 246 13.38 -95.95 9.16
N ARG A 247 13.88 -96.41 10.32
CA ARG A 247 15.21 -96.18 10.91
C ARG A 247 16.37 -96.17 9.90
N ARG A 248 17.38 -95.31 10.12
CA ARG A 248 18.75 -95.70 10.56
C ARG A 248 19.65 -94.47 10.78
N LEU A 249 20.54 -94.63 11.76
CA LEU A 249 21.45 -93.66 12.35
C LEU A 249 22.71 -93.38 11.52
N GLY A 250 23.28 -92.18 11.70
CA GLY A 250 24.68 -91.86 11.43
C GLY A 250 25.02 -90.43 11.88
N PRO A 251 25.88 -90.19 12.88
CA PRO A 251 26.29 -88.86 13.31
C PRO A 251 27.59 -88.44 12.59
N GLY A 252 27.63 -87.22 12.05
CA GLY A 252 28.85 -86.65 11.47
C GLY A 252 28.67 -85.17 11.20
N GLY A 253 29.40 -84.33 11.96
CA GLY A 253 29.25 -82.88 11.96
C GLY A 253 29.87 -82.14 10.78
N GLY A 254 29.59 -80.83 10.72
CA GLY A 254 30.31 -79.88 9.87
C GLY A 254 29.49 -78.64 9.51
N GLY A 255 29.72 -77.54 10.24
CA GLY A 255 29.98 -76.20 9.68
C GLY A 255 28.88 -75.41 8.95
N SER A 256 28.64 -74.20 9.51
CA SER A 256 28.53 -72.92 8.80
C SER A 256 27.22 -72.58 8.06
N SER A 257 26.48 -71.60 8.58
CA SER A 257 26.28 -70.29 7.91
C SER A 257 25.30 -69.45 8.73
N GLY A 258 25.78 -68.33 9.27
CA GLY A 258 24.95 -67.33 9.95
C GLY A 258 24.46 -66.28 8.97
N ASN A 259 23.15 -66.02 8.93
CA ASN A 259 22.59 -64.86 8.26
C ASN A 259 22.25 -63.76 9.30
N LYS A 260 22.97 -62.65 9.17
CA LYS A 260 22.76 -61.39 9.87
C LYS A 260 21.37 -60.83 9.55
N ARG A 261 20.61 -60.47 10.59
CA ARG A 261 19.46 -59.57 10.51
C ARG A 261 19.99 -58.14 10.44
N GLU A 262 19.72 -57.42 9.36
CA GLU A 262 19.79 -55.96 9.35
C GLU A 262 18.42 -55.42 9.73
N TYR A 263 18.39 -54.67 10.84
CA TYR A 263 17.23 -54.01 11.42
C TYR A 263 17.32 -52.54 10.97
N SER A 264 16.42 -52.09 10.09
CA SER A 264 16.28 -50.67 9.76
C SER A 264 15.08 -50.13 10.50
N ALA A 265 15.35 -49.32 11.54
CA ALA A 265 14.37 -48.57 12.28
C ALA A 265 14.16 -47.23 11.57
N ASP A 266 13.00 -47.03 10.98
CA ASP A 266 12.41 -45.70 10.85
C ASP A 266 10.90 -45.87 10.74
N ASP A 267 10.26 -45.94 11.90
CA ASP A 267 8.82 -46.02 12.07
C ASP A 267 8.43 -44.75 12.83
N ASN A 268 7.97 -43.75 12.07
CA ASN A 268 7.31 -42.55 12.58
C ASN A 268 6.09 -42.33 11.68
N ASP A 269 5.14 -43.26 11.76
CA ASP A 269 3.78 -43.05 11.31
C ASP A 269 3.01 -42.30 12.42
N ASP A 270 2.78 -41.02 12.17
CA ASP A 270 1.87 -40.15 12.93
C ASP A 270 0.44 -40.42 12.44
N ASP A 271 -0.33 -41.14 13.25
CA ASP A 271 -1.69 -41.59 12.98
C ASP A 271 -2.73 -40.51 13.35
N GLY A 272 -3.00 -39.63 12.39
CA GLY A 272 -4.11 -38.69 12.42
C GLY A 272 -5.47 -39.39 12.32
N TYR A 273 -6.02 -39.73 13.48
CA TYR A 273 -7.41 -40.14 13.75
C TYR A 273 -8.42 -39.14 13.14
N PHE A 274 -9.20 -39.56 12.13
CA PHE A 274 -10.45 -38.88 11.77
C PHE A 274 -11.62 -39.87 11.79
N GLU A 275 -12.54 -39.57 12.69
CA GLU A 275 -13.72 -40.31 13.06
C GLU A 275 -14.88 -40.05 12.07
N ASN A 276 -15.35 -41.13 11.45
CA ASN A 276 -16.72 -41.49 11.07
C ASN A 276 -17.70 -40.43 10.53
N GLY A 277 -18.29 -40.71 9.36
CA GLY A 277 -19.43 -39.96 8.82
C GLY A 277 -20.04 -40.53 7.53
N SER A 278 -20.57 -41.76 7.64
CA SER A 278 -21.65 -42.41 6.85
C SER A 278 -22.08 -41.86 5.47
N ASP A 279 -22.10 -42.77 4.50
CA ASP A 279 -22.74 -42.73 3.19
C ASP A 279 -24.23 -42.36 3.20
N ASP A 280 -24.69 -41.62 2.19
CA ASP A 280 -25.90 -41.97 1.43
C ASP A 280 -25.81 -41.44 0.00
N ALA A 281 -26.10 -42.32 -0.96
CA ALA A 281 -26.00 -42.10 -2.39
C ALA A 281 -27.39 -41.96 -3.01
N GLY A 282 -27.64 -40.87 -3.76
CA GLY A 282 -28.87 -40.69 -4.51
C GLY A 282 -28.64 -39.87 -5.77
N ALA A 283 -28.81 -40.51 -6.93
CA ALA A 283 -28.44 -40.04 -8.25
C ALA A 283 -29.40 -39.01 -8.90
N ALA A 284 -28.85 -38.39 -9.94
CA ALA A 284 -29.51 -37.82 -11.13
C ALA A 284 -30.04 -36.38 -11.10
N GLY A 285 -29.70 -35.63 -12.16
CA GLY A 285 -30.62 -34.67 -12.78
C GLY A 285 -30.11 -33.24 -12.91
N SER A 286 -29.73 -32.87 -14.13
CA SER A 286 -29.46 -31.53 -14.63
C SER A 286 -30.47 -30.45 -14.20
N ARG A 287 -29.97 -29.25 -13.85
CA ARG A 287 -30.46 -27.97 -14.40
C ARG A 287 -29.66 -26.78 -13.86
N MET A 288 -29.11 -26.00 -14.78
CA MET A 288 -28.84 -24.57 -14.57
C MET A 288 -30.17 -23.86 -14.36
N ASP A 289 -30.25 -22.90 -13.44
CA ASP A 289 -30.77 -21.56 -13.73
C ASP A 289 -30.45 -20.60 -12.57
N ILE A 290 -29.86 -19.49 -12.98
CA ILE A 290 -29.57 -18.28 -12.20
C ILE A 290 -30.88 -17.50 -12.09
N ASP A 291 -31.21 -17.01 -10.90
CA ASP A 291 -32.06 -15.82 -10.76
C ASP A 291 -31.69 -14.99 -9.51
N GLU A 292 -31.46 -13.71 -9.74
CA GLU A 292 -31.17 -12.66 -8.76
C GLU A 292 -32.49 -12.10 -8.19
N GLY A 293 -32.48 -11.60 -6.95
CA GLY A 293 -33.57 -10.68 -6.55
C GLY A 293 -33.78 -10.39 -5.08
N ILE A 294 -33.01 -9.43 -4.56
CA ILE A 294 -33.45 -8.31 -3.72
C ILE A 294 -34.29 -8.59 -2.44
N GLY A 295 -33.66 -8.28 -1.30
CA GLY A 295 -34.19 -7.25 -0.38
C GLY A 295 -35.15 -7.69 0.73
N SER A 296 -34.64 -7.66 1.97
CA SER A 296 -34.89 -6.54 2.91
C SER A 296 -35.02 -6.96 4.38
N SER A 297 -34.26 -6.25 5.21
CA SER A 297 -34.60 -5.85 6.58
C SER A 297 -34.69 -6.91 7.68
N ARG A 298 -33.74 -6.85 8.62
CA ARG A 298 -34.04 -6.62 10.05
C ARG A 298 -32.82 -6.08 10.79
N THR A 299 -33.10 -5.00 11.51
CA THR A 299 -32.21 -4.04 12.17
C THR A 299 -31.60 -4.58 13.47
N ALA A 300 -30.29 -4.39 13.62
CA ALA A 300 -29.57 -4.54 14.88
C ALA A 300 -29.43 -3.15 15.55
N ALA A 301 -30.07 -2.95 16.69
CA ALA A 301 -29.87 -1.77 17.53
C ALA A 301 -29.46 -2.20 18.94
N ARG A 302 -28.18 -2.02 19.27
CA ARG A 302 -27.65 -2.11 20.64
C ARG A 302 -27.82 -0.74 21.31
N GLN A 303 -28.58 -0.67 22.40
CA GLN A 303 -28.63 0.50 23.29
C GLN A 303 -27.88 0.18 24.59
N ALA A 304 -26.86 0.98 24.89
CA ALA A 304 -26.28 1.10 26.22
C ALA A 304 -26.57 2.52 26.72
N LYS A 305 -27.25 2.66 27.87
CA LYS A 305 -27.40 3.94 28.57
C LYS A 305 -26.84 3.85 29.99
N ARG A 306 -25.98 4.83 30.26
CA ARG A 306 -25.26 5.12 31.50
C ARG A 306 -26.20 5.51 32.64
N LEU A 307 -25.75 5.17 33.84
CA LEU A 307 -26.16 5.67 35.15
C LEU A 307 -26.05 7.20 35.22
N LEU A 308 -27.10 7.86 35.74
CA LEU A 308 -27.02 9.21 36.31
C LEU A 308 -27.45 9.13 37.78
N GLY A 309 -26.52 9.44 38.69
CA GLY A 309 -26.83 9.76 40.07
C GLY A 309 -27.02 11.26 40.23
N LYS A 310 -28.08 11.67 40.95
CA LYS A 310 -28.12 12.96 41.65
C LYS A 310 -29.12 12.92 42.82
N LYS A 311 -28.54 13.06 44.03
CA LYS A 311 -29.01 13.66 45.28
C LYS A 311 -30.46 13.46 45.75
N GLY A 312 -30.56 12.84 46.92
CA GLY A 312 -31.46 13.17 48.03
C GLY A 312 -30.65 13.01 49.31
#